data_AF-A0A2U0A0Y1-F1
#
_entry.id   AF-A0A2U0A0Y1-F1
#
_cell.length_a   1.000
_cell.length_b   1.000
_cell.length_c   1.000
_cell.angle_alpha   90.00
_cell.angle_beta   90.00
_cell.angle_gamma   90.00
#
_symmetry.space_group_name_H-M   'P 1'
#
loop_
_entity.id
_entity.type
_entity.pdbx_description
1 polymer ?
#
loop_
_entity_poly.entity_id
_entity_poly.type
_entity_poly.pdbx_seq_one_letter_code
_entity_poly.pdbx_strand_id
1 'polypeptide(L)'
;MLFFFTLSMQGCGGSGGSSDNPTDAGDQTASDEVVDNASDNYTGSEDQAVIDENNAKDLAITAVSGIIHAVEESDYAFPMQSAGKNFISSASINMMGTADASSEMCIHGGEAIVEYDDDTGHIHTFHLTNCSYGQGIHTYTFTGVMYHYVYGDDVLSPFTLIHDGLMTTSDGVTRDIYRVYGCGDQRQSCNNISDYMGDDGRAYRVTDAEVSEDGNSTNTASGRIYDPNYGYVDVTTEIPFTLDCPNDHPGSGRLRFTGASQSSGTIEFISCDEYVLTTSNGTSNTYTW
;
A
#
# COMPACT_ATOMS: atom_id res chain seq x y z
N MET A 1 19.85 -41.04 -37.62
CA MET A 1 19.58 -41.29 -36.19
C MET A 1 18.76 -40.10 -35.72
N LEU A 2 17.44 -40.29 -35.72
CA LEU A 2 16.40 -39.30 -35.47
C LEU A 2 16.14 -39.24 -33.96
N PHE A 3 16.21 -38.07 -33.34
CA PHE A 3 15.74 -37.86 -31.97
C PHE A 3 14.46 -37.03 -32.01
N PHE A 4 13.34 -37.70 -31.78
CA PHE A 4 12.03 -37.09 -31.51
C PHE A 4 11.99 -36.73 -30.02
N PHE A 5 11.77 -35.46 -29.68
CA PHE A 5 11.39 -35.04 -28.34
C PHE A 5 9.94 -34.55 -28.38
N THR A 6 9.03 -35.39 -27.89
CA THR A 6 7.63 -35.06 -27.62
C THR A 6 7.54 -34.49 -26.21
N LEU A 7 7.22 -33.21 -26.06
CA LEU A 7 6.79 -32.63 -24.79
C LEU A 7 5.26 -32.70 -24.71
N SER A 8 4.76 -33.45 -23.74
CA SER A 8 3.35 -33.54 -23.37
C SER A 8 2.98 -32.38 -22.43
N MET A 9 2.00 -31.57 -22.82
CA MET A 9 1.23 -30.74 -21.90
C MET A 9 0.24 -31.63 -21.12
N GLN A 10 0.19 -31.47 -19.79
CA GLN A 10 -0.99 -31.72 -18.94
C GLN A 10 -0.78 -31.26 -17.49
N GLY A 11 -1.78 -30.57 -16.96
CA GLY A 11 -1.99 -30.11 -15.57
C GLY A 11 -2.86 -28.86 -15.63
N CYS A 12 -4.20 -28.90 -15.59
CA CYS A 12 -5.09 -29.17 -14.44
C CYS A 12 -4.68 -28.30 -13.24
N GLY A 13 -5.38 -27.26 -12.78
CA GLY A 13 -6.83 -27.01 -12.73
C GLY A 13 -7.38 -27.34 -11.34
N GLY A 14 -7.64 -26.33 -10.50
CA GLY A 14 -8.32 -26.37 -9.19
C GLY A 14 -7.76 -25.30 -8.24
N SER A 15 -8.43 -24.20 -7.86
CA SER A 15 -9.70 -23.99 -7.12
C SER A 15 -9.61 -24.33 -5.62
N GLY A 16 -9.86 -23.31 -4.78
CA GLY A 16 -10.07 -23.35 -3.32
C GLY A 16 -9.03 -22.46 -2.62
N GLY A 17 -9.34 -21.32 -2.01
CA GLY A 17 -10.57 -21.01 -1.29
C GLY A 17 -10.54 -21.70 0.07
N SER A 18 -9.71 -21.21 0.99
CA SER A 18 -9.77 -21.55 2.42
C SER A 18 -9.35 -20.33 3.23
N SER A 19 -10.35 -19.71 3.82
CA SER A 19 -10.24 -18.89 5.02
C SER A 19 -9.83 -19.80 6.18
N ASP A 20 -8.59 -19.73 6.61
CA ASP A 20 -8.15 -20.48 7.79
C ASP A 20 -8.50 -19.69 9.05
N ASN A 21 -9.58 -20.17 9.67
CA ASN A 21 -9.91 -19.92 11.06
C ASN A 21 -8.77 -20.48 11.94
N PRO A 22 -8.13 -19.71 12.83
CA PRO A 22 -6.97 -20.19 13.58
C PRO A 22 -7.45 -21.13 14.68
N THR A 23 -7.22 -22.44 14.49
CA THR A 23 -7.21 -23.40 15.59
C THR A 23 -6.07 -24.39 15.40
N ASP A 24 -4.87 -23.98 15.78
CA ASP A 24 -3.86 -24.93 16.25
C ASP A 24 -3.07 -24.34 17.42
N ALA A 25 -3.68 -24.42 18.61
CA ALA A 25 -3.02 -24.13 19.88
C ALA A 25 -2.12 -25.32 20.23
N GLY A 26 -0.86 -25.32 19.78
CA GLY A 26 0.02 -26.44 20.11
C GLY A 26 1.51 -26.34 19.81
N ASP A 27 1.99 -25.46 18.93
CA ASP A 27 3.42 -25.44 18.56
C ASP A 27 4.05 -24.05 18.72
N GLN A 28 4.62 -23.79 19.89
CA GLN A 28 5.33 -22.54 20.24
C GLN A 28 6.83 -22.60 19.89
N THR A 29 7.18 -22.96 18.66
CA THR A 29 8.50 -22.62 18.11
C THR A 29 8.34 -21.63 16.98
N ALA A 30 8.50 -20.36 17.38
CA ALA A 30 8.84 -19.18 16.60
C ALA A 30 9.06 -19.35 15.08
N SER A 31 8.36 -18.47 14.35
CA SER A 31 8.76 -17.81 13.09
C SER A 31 7.95 -18.09 11.83
N ASP A 32 6.69 -18.53 11.91
CA ASP A 32 5.85 -18.67 10.70
C ASP A 32 4.37 -18.36 10.92
N GLU A 33 4.06 -17.41 11.82
CA GLU A 33 2.80 -16.69 11.69
C GLU A 33 2.96 -15.71 10.54
N VAL A 34 2.71 -16.21 9.32
CA VAL A 34 2.39 -15.37 8.18
C VAL A 34 1.10 -14.64 8.57
N VAL A 35 1.23 -13.45 9.14
CA VAL A 35 0.09 -12.53 9.26
C VAL A 35 -0.49 -12.41 7.86
N ASP A 36 -1.75 -12.80 7.73
CA ASP A 36 -2.50 -12.64 6.49
C ASP A 36 -2.59 -11.14 6.21
N ASN A 37 -1.64 -10.64 5.42
CA ASN A 37 -1.53 -9.26 5.01
C ASN A 37 -2.48 -8.95 3.85
N ALA A 38 -3.33 -9.90 3.45
CA ALA A 38 -4.39 -9.64 2.50
C ALA A 38 -5.47 -8.83 3.20
N SER A 39 -5.67 -7.58 2.76
CA SER A 39 -6.91 -6.90 3.08
C SER A 39 -8.09 -7.61 2.42
N ASP A 40 -9.25 -7.57 3.07
CA ASP A 40 -10.51 -7.96 2.43
C ASP A 40 -10.90 -7.05 1.24
N ASN A 41 -10.20 -5.92 1.04
CA ASN A 41 -10.56 -4.92 0.04
C ASN A 41 -10.05 -5.27 -1.36
N TYR A 42 -8.83 -5.79 -1.50
CA TYR A 42 -8.29 -6.21 -2.80
C TYR A 42 -8.44 -7.72 -3.01
N THR A 43 -9.23 -8.11 -4.00
CA THR A 43 -9.53 -9.51 -4.34
C THR A 43 -9.12 -9.89 -5.77
N GLY A 44 -8.32 -9.03 -6.42
CA GLY A 44 -7.90 -9.21 -7.80
C GLY A 44 -6.76 -10.20 -7.99
N SER A 45 -6.34 -10.36 -9.24
CA SER A 45 -5.22 -11.23 -9.60
C SER A 45 -3.88 -10.65 -9.14
N GLU A 46 -3.00 -11.50 -8.60
CA GLU A 46 -1.61 -11.14 -8.32
C GLU A 46 -0.65 -11.54 -9.46
N ASP A 47 -1.16 -12.04 -10.58
CA ASP A 47 -0.36 -12.31 -11.77
C ASP A 47 0.05 -11.00 -12.45
N GLN A 48 1.21 -11.00 -13.09
CA GLN A 48 1.65 -9.84 -13.88
C GLN A 48 0.78 -9.71 -15.14
N ALA A 49 0.21 -8.53 -15.36
CA ALA A 49 -0.69 -8.25 -16.47
C ALA A 49 0.04 -8.34 -17.83
N VAL A 50 -0.59 -8.93 -18.84
CA VAL A 50 -0.13 -8.77 -20.24
C VAL A 50 -0.81 -7.54 -20.82
N ILE A 51 -0.03 -6.52 -21.17
CA ILE A 51 -0.54 -5.25 -21.72
C ILE A 51 -0.83 -5.42 -23.22
N ASP A 52 -2.07 -5.18 -23.62
CA ASP A 52 -2.52 -5.18 -25.01
C ASP A 52 -3.51 -4.03 -25.31
N GLU A 53 -4.00 -3.95 -26.54
CA GLU A 53 -4.87 -2.83 -26.97
C GLU A 53 -6.24 -2.81 -26.28
N ASN A 54 -6.67 -3.92 -25.69
CA ASN A 54 -7.98 -4.03 -25.03
C ASN A 54 -7.91 -3.56 -23.57
N ASN A 55 -6.77 -3.73 -22.88
CA ASN A 55 -6.63 -3.41 -21.46
C ASN A 55 -5.65 -2.25 -21.17
N ALA A 56 -4.88 -1.77 -22.15
CA ALA A 56 -3.85 -0.76 -21.91
C ALA A 56 -4.40 0.54 -21.31
N LYS A 57 -5.64 0.94 -21.65
CA LYS A 57 -6.28 2.12 -21.04
C LYS A 57 -6.53 1.91 -19.55
N ASP A 58 -7.11 0.77 -19.18
CA ASP A 58 -7.44 0.47 -17.78
C ASP A 58 -6.16 0.30 -16.94
N LEU A 59 -5.13 -0.33 -17.51
CA LEU A 59 -3.81 -0.44 -16.87
C LEU A 59 -3.07 0.90 -16.78
N ALA A 60 -3.33 1.84 -17.70
CA ALA A 60 -2.81 3.20 -17.60
C ALA A 60 -3.48 3.97 -16.45
N ILE A 61 -4.80 3.86 -16.31
CA ILE A 61 -5.55 4.43 -15.17
C ILE A 61 -5.05 3.82 -13.86
N THR A 62 -4.86 2.50 -13.83
CA THR A 62 -4.27 1.77 -12.69
C THR A 62 -2.91 2.36 -12.32
N ALA A 63 -1.99 2.47 -13.29
CA ALA A 63 -0.65 2.98 -13.05
C ALA A 63 -0.66 4.41 -12.49
N VAL A 64 -1.54 5.27 -12.98
CA VAL A 64 -1.65 6.66 -12.52
C VAL A 64 -2.26 6.72 -11.13
N SER A 65 -3.37 6.03 -10.92
CA SER A 65 -4.06 5.97 -9.63
C SER A 65 -3.13 5.48 -8.53
N GLY A 66 -2.37 4.41 -8.78
CA GLY A 66 -1.45 3.85 -7.78
C GLY A 66 -0.28 4.76 -7.47
N ILE A 67 0.21 5.53 -8.45
CA ILE A 67 1.30 6.49 -8.23
C ILE A 67 0.79 7.72 -7.47
N ILE A 68 -0.41 8.23 -7.77
CA ILE A 68 -1.03 9.31 -6.99
C ILE A 68 -1.20 8.87 -5.54
N HIS A 69 -1.78 7.67 -5.33
CA HIS A 69 -1.95 7.10 -4.00
C HIS A 69 -0.60 6.95 -3.27
N ALA A 70 0.44 6.47 -3.95
CA ALA A 70 1.78 6.35 -3.38
C ALA A 70 2.36 7.71 -2.96
N VAL A 71 2.17 8.77 -3.76
CA VAL A 71 2.65 10.13 -3.44
C VAL A 71 1.91 10.66 -2.23
N GLU A 72 0.59 10.60 -2.24
CA GLU A 72 -0.25 10.99 -1.10
C GLU A 72 0.20 10.24 0.17
N GLU A 73 0.46 8.94 0.07
CA GLU A 73 0.92 8.13 1.20
C GLU A 73 2.33 8.41 1.69
N SER A 74 3.20 8.92 0.83
CA SER A 74 4.59 9.24 1.16
C SER A 74 4.69 10.46 2.06
N ASP A 75 3.73 11.38 1.96
CA ASP A 75 3.61 12.54 2.84
C ASP A 75 3.06 12.17 4.23
N TYR A 76 2.50 10.96 4.39
CA TYR A 76 1.97 10.47 5.65
C TYR A 76 3.10 9.95 6.55
N ALA A 77 3.73 10.85 7.30
CA ALA A 77 4.55 10.46 8.43
C ALA A 77 3.65 9.98 9.58
N PHE A 78 3.29 8.69 9.59
CA PHE A 78 2.56 8.10 10.71
C PHE A 78 3.40 8.25 11.99
N PRO A 79 2.89 8.95 13.02
CA PRO A 79 3.65 9.25 14.24
C PRO A 79 4.20 7.98 14.89
N MET A 80 3.56 6.83 14.68
CA MET A 80 3.90 5.54 15.27
C MET A 80 5.09 4.82 14.66
N GLN A 81 5.55 5.18 13.45
CA GLN A 81 6.87 4.72 12.97
C GLN A 81 7.99 5.15 13.94
N SER A 82 7.77 6.27 14.65
CA SER A 82 8.67 6.79 15.68
C SER A 82 8.18 6.56 17.11
N ALA A 83 6.87 6.65 17.38
CA ALA A 83 6.29 6.54 18.72
C ALA A 83 6.24 5.10 19.25
N GLY A 84 6.10 4.08 18.38
CA GLY A 84 6.18 2.67 18.79
C GLY A 84 7.51 2.36 19.51
N LYS A 85 8.61 3.01 19.11
CA LYS A 85 9.90 2.90 19.81
C LYS A 85 9.87 3.41 21.25
N ASN A 86 9.14 4.50 21.49
CA ASN A 86 9.13 5.17 22.79
C ASN A 86 8.05 4.59 23.73
N PHE A 87 6.90 4.23 23.17
CA PHE A 87 5.78 3.64 23.92
C PHE A 87 6.16 2.29 24.54
N ILE A 88 6.93 1.47 23.83
CA ILE A 88 7.47 0.20 24.34
C ILE A 88 8.58 0.43 25.38
N SER A 89 9.36 1.51 25.27
CA SER A 89 10.54 1.74 26.13
C SER A 89 10.24 2.30 27.52
N SER A 90 9.13 3.04 27.69
CA SER A 90 8.83 3.75 28.94
C SER A 90 7.83 2.99 29.82
N ALA A 91 7.16 2.00 29.24
CA ALA A 91 6.01 1.40 29.85
C ALA A 91 6.37 -0.01 30.33
N SER A 92 6.95 -0.08 31.52
CA SER A 92 6.93 -1.28 32.35
C SER A 92 5.48 -1.53 32.78
N ILE A 93 4.66 -1.98 31.83
CA ILE A 93 3.24 -2.22 31.95
C ILE A 93 3.06 -3.69 32.33
N ASN A 94 2.71 -3.95 33.59
CA ASN A 94 2.02 -5.19 33.96
C ASN A 94 0.53 -5.00 33.60
N MET A 95 0.07 -5.17 32.36
CA MET A 95 -1.36 -4.91 32.07
C MET A 95 -1.91 -5.73 30.90
N MET A 96 -2.73 -6.73 31.25
CA MET A 96 -4.07 -6.86 30.68
C MET A 96 -4.87 -5.56 30.85
N GLY A 97 -5.44 -5.03 29.77
CA GLY A 97 -6.43 -3.95 29.86
C GLY A 97 -6.34 -2.92 28.73
N THR A 98 -7.02 -1.79 28.95
CA THR A 98 -7.04 -0.66 28.04
C THR A 98 -6.33 0.55 28.66
N ALA A 99 -5.65 1.35 27.83
CA ALA A 99 -5.03 2.61 28.23
C ALA A 99 -5.35 3.71 27.23
N ASP A 100 -5.54 4.94 27.73
CA ASP A 100 -5.62 6.13 26.89
C ASP A 100 -4.19 6.55 26.49
N ALA A 101 -3.95 6.63 25.18
CA ALA A 101 -2.69 7.09 24.58
C ALA A 101 -2.91 8.30 23.65
N SER A 102 -4.03 9.02 23.82
CA SER A 102 -4.42 10.11 22.95
C SER A 102 -3.38 11.22 22.89
N SER A 103 -2.72 11.54 24.01
CA SER A 103 -1.69 12.58 24.06
C SER A 103 -0.42 12.25 23.28
N GLU A 104 -0.11 10.96 23.15
CA GLU A 104 1.07 10.44 22.49
C GLU A 104 0.83 10.20 21.00
N MET A 105 -0.38 9.76 20.64
CA MET A 105 -0.73 9.30 19.30
C MET A 105 -1.45 10.36 18.48
N CYS A 106 -2.34 11.13 19.12
CA CYS A 106 -3.20 12.11 18.48
C CYS A 106 -2.73 13.53 18.82
N ILE A 107 -1.50 13.85 18.38
CA ILE A 107 -0.77 15.08 18.76
C ILE A 107 -1.54 16.38 18.46
N HIS A 108 -2.47 16.36 17.52
CA HIS A 108 -3.32 17.51 17.16
C HIS A 108 -4.77 17.38 17.63
N GLY A 109 -5.06 16.39 18.49
CA GLY A 109 -6.40 16.08 19.01
C GLY A 109 -6.99 14.79 18.44
N GLY A 110 -8.06 14.32 19.06
CA GLY A 110 -8.66 13.02 18.80
C GLY A 110 -8.55 12.09 20.01
N GLU A 111 -8.87 10.83 19.81
CA GLU A 111 -8.83 9.78 20.83
C GLU A 111 -8.04 8.57 20.32
N ALA A 112 -7.18 8.02 21.17
CA ALA A 112 -6.49 6.76 20.96
C ALA A 112 -6.59 5.89 22.21
N ILE A 113 -7.26 4.75 22.08
CA ILE A 113 -7.34 3.72 23.13
C ILE A 113 -6.50 2.52 22.71
N VAL A 114 -5.53 2.16 23.54
CA VAL A 114 -4.66 1.00 23.34
C VAL A 114 -5.21 -0.17 24.13
N GLU A 115 -5.35 -1.31 23.48
CA GLU A 115 -5.61 -2.61 24.09
C GLU A 115 -4.35 -3.46 24.00
N TYR A 116 -3.99 -4.08 25.12
CA TYR A 116 -2.81 -4.94 25.24
C TYR A 116 -3.25 -6.40 25.31
N ASP A 117 -2.62 -7.24 24.49
CA ASP A 117 -2.76 -8.69 24.58
C ASP A 117 -1.64 -9.29 25.45
N ASP A 118 -2.04 -9.88 26.58
CA ASP A 118 -1.15 -10.44 27.61
C ASP A 118 -0.59 -11.82 27.25
N ASP A 119 -1.16 -12.54 26.28
CA ASP A 119 -0.75 -13.92 26.00
C ASP A 119 0.51 -14.01 25.13
N THR A 120 0.81 -12.94 24.38
CA THR A 120 1.99 -12.86 23.49
C THR A 120 2.93 -11.71 23.79
N GLY A 121 2.51 -10.68 24.56
CA GLY A 121 3.35 -9.54 24.94
C GLY A 121 3.74 -8.61 23.78
N HIS A 122 3.13 -8.78 22.62
CA HIS A 122 3.66 -8.26 21.35
C HIS A 122 2.60 -7.69 20.40
N ILE A 123 1.32 -7.70 20.78
CA ILE A 123 0.22 -7.15 19.98
C ILE A 123 -0.40 -5.98 20.73
N HIS A 124 -0.40 -4.82 20.06
CA HIS A 124 -1.15 -3.66 20.50
C HIS A 124 -2.23 -3.36 19.47
N THR A 125 -3.48 -3.36 19.92
CA THR A 125 -4.61 -2.88 19.12
C THR A 125 -4.90 -1.44 19.53
N PHE A 126 -4.90 -0.53 18.57
CA PHE A 126 -5.20 0.87 18.81
C PHE A 126 -6.54 1.21 18.16
N HIS A 127 -7.49 1.64 18.97
CA HIS A 127 -8.76 2.19 18.51
C HIS A 127 -8.62 3.70 18.42
N LEU A 128 -8.64 4.21 17.20
CA LEU A 128 -8.40 5.61 16.88
C LEU A 128 -9.70 6.28 16.46
N THR A 129 -10.07 7.38 17.11
CA THR A 129 -11.25 8.18 16.73
C THR A 129 -10.83 9.62 16.48
N ASN A 130 -10.95 10.04 15.23
CA ASN A 130 -10.51 11.35 14.75
C ASN A 130 -9.09 11.71 15.23
N CYS A 131 -8.20 10.72 15.26
CA CYS A 131 -6.84 10.88 15.73
C CYS A 131 -6.06 11.70 14.72
N SER A 132 -5.69 12.93 15.10
CA SER A 132 -5.03 13.86 14.20
C SER A 132 -3.52 13.89 14.39
N TYR A 133 -2.79 13.76 13.28
CA TYR A 133 -1.34 13.69 13.23
C TYR A 133 -0.80 14.33 11.93
N GLY A 134 0.53 14.46 11.85
CA GLY A 134 1.22 15.12 10.75
C GLY A 134 2.02 16.35 11.21
N GLN A 135 2.71 17.02 10.28
CA GLN A 135 3.53 18.19 10.57
C GLN A 135 3.30 19.31 9.54
N GLY A 136 3.43 20.55 10.00
CA GLY A 136 3.33 21.73 9.14
C GLY A 136 1.91 21.94 8.59
N ILE A 137 1.79 21.92 7.26
CA ILE A 137 0.51 22.08 6.55
C ILE A 137 -0.19 20.74 6.26
N HIS A 138 0.50 19.62 6.50
CA HIS A 138 0.01 18.27 6.24
C HIS A 138 -0.53 17.69 7.55
N THR A 139 -1.77 18.03 7.86
CA THR A 139 -2.50 17.48 9.01
C THR A 139 -3.56 16.51 8.50
N TYR A 140 -3.52 15.29 9.01
CA TYR A 140 -4.47 14.22 8.68
C TYR A 140 -5.28 13.86 9.92
N THR A 141 -6.42 13.23 9.69
CA THR A 141 -7.24 12.65 10.73
C THR A 141 -7.51 11.20 10.39
N PHE A 142 -7.29 10.28 11.30
CA PHE A 142 -7.58 8.85 11.12
C PHE A 142 -8.65 8.39 12.11
N THR A 143 -9.61 7.62 11.60
CA THR A 143 -10.59 6.91 12.42
C THR A 143 -10.61 5.45 11.98
N GLY A 144 -10.28 4.54 12.89
CA GLY A 144 -10.15 3.13 12.56
C GLY A 144 -9.44 2.34 13.62
N VAL A 145 -8.98 1.15 13.23
CA VAL A 145 -8.19 0.27 14.07
C VAL A 145 -6.77 0.19 13.51
N MET A 146 -5.80 0.19 14.39
CA MET A 146 -4.43 -0.17 14.04
C MET A 146 -3.99 -1.39 14.83
N TYR A 147 -3.30 -2.30 14.16
CA TYR A 147 -2.65 -3.44 14.77
C TYR A 147 -1.14 -3.25 14.70
N HIS A 148 -0.45 -3.43 15.81
CA HIS A 148 1.01 -3.41 15.87
C HIS A 148 1.51 -4.73 16.43
N TYR A 149 2.16 -5.51 15.58
CA TYR A 149 2.80 -6.77 15.90
C TYR A 149 4.31 -6.54 15.99
N VAL A 150 4.92 -6.87 17.13
CA VAL A 150 6.39 -6.78 17.30
C VAL A 150 6.96 -8.17 17.49
N TYR A 151 7.89 -8.57 16.62
CA TYR A 151 8.47 -9.92 16.64
C TYR A 151 9.79 -9.92 17.44
N GLY A 152 9.69 -9.65 18.74
CA GLY A 152 10.80 -9.76 19.69
C GLY A 152 10.88 -8.60 20.69
N ASP A 153 11.87 -8.69 21.58
CA ASP A 153 11.97 -7.82 22.76
C ASP A 153 12.83 -6.56 22.56
N ASP A 154 13.49 -6.39 21.40
CA ASP A 154 14.39 -5.27 21.13
C ASP A 154 13.68 -4.17 20.33
N VAL A 155 14.12 -2.91 20.51
CA VAL A 155 13.64 -1.76 19.72
C VAL A 155 13.95 -1.90 18.22
N LEU A 156 14.86 -2.81 17.86
CA LEU A 156 15.24 -3.18 16.50
C LEU A 156 14.59 -4.46 16.00
N SER A 157 13.69 -5.07 16.78
CA SER A 157 12.92 -6.23 16.36
C SER A 157 12.08 -5.92 15.12
N PRO A 158 11.86 -6.93 14.25
CA PRO A 158 10.89 -6.83 13.17
C PRO A 158 9.53 -6.45 13.72
N PHE A 159 8.73 -5.78 12.90
CA PHE A 159 7.36 -5.45 13.27
C PHE A 159 6.48 -5.38 12.03
N THR A 160 5.18 -5.53 12.25
CA THR A 160 4.11 -5.26 11.28
C THR A 160 3.15 -4.25 11.88
N LEU A 161 2.86 -3.19 11.14
CA LEU A 161 1.80 -2.23 11.41
C LEU A 161 0.71 -2.40 10.37
N ILE A 162 -0.53 -2.57 10.80
CA ILE A 162 -1.71 -2.60 9.93
C ILE A 162 -2.59 -1.41 10.32
N HIS A 163 -2.90 -0.55 9.36
CA HIS A 163 -3.90 0.50 9.50
C HIS A 163 -5.15 0.09 8.72
N ASP A 164 -6.29 0.07 9.38
CA ASP A 164 -7.58 -0.25 8.76
C ASP A 164 -8.63 0.77 9.21
N GLY A 165 -9.08 1.60 8.28
CA GLY A 165 -10.11 2.59 8.57
C GLY A 165 -10.17 3.74 7.57
N LEU A 166 -10.61 4.90 8.07
CA LEU A 166 -10.82 6.11 7.29
C LEU A 166 -9.71 7.11 7.56
N MET A 167 -9.10 7.61 6.49
CA MET A 167 -8.19 8.74 6.54
C MET A 167 -8.84 9.96 5.91
N THR A 168 -8.76 11.10 6.60
CA THR A 168 -9.19 12.40 6.11
C THR A 168 -7.99 13.34 5.98
N THR A 169 -7.80 13.88 4.79
CA THR A 169 -6.76 14.86 4.44
C THR A 169 -7.13 16.28 4.91
N SER A 170 -6.17 17.21 4.89
CA SER A 170 -6.35 18.57 5.41
C SER A 170 -7.39 19.41 4.63
N ASP A 171 -7.65 19.06 3.38
CA ASP A 171 -8.69 19.63 2.52
C ASP A 171 -10.07 18.96 2.71
N GLY A 172 -10.15 17.93 3.57
CA GLY A 172 -11.39 17.28 3.98
C GLY A 172 -11.80 16.07 3.13
N VAL A 173 -10.98 15.64 2.16
CA VAL A 173 -11.22 14.41 1.41
C VAL A 173 -11.03 13.22 2.35
N THR A 174 -11.99 12.29 2.36
CA THR A 174 -11.95 11.10 3.21
C THR A 174 -11.92 9.85 2.34
N ARG A 175 -11.01 8.92 2.64
CA ARG A 175 -10.81 7.67 1.89
C ARG A 175 -10.65 6.50 2.86
N ASP A 176 -11.14 5.34 2.46
CA ASP A 176 -10.82 4.07 3.11
C ASP A 176 -9.36 3.73 2.82
N ILE A 177 -8.63 3.31 3.84
CA ILE A 177 -7.25 2.86 3.74
C ILE A 177 -7.11 1.52 4.47
N TYR A 178 -6.53 0.55 3.77
CA TYR A 178 -5.93 -0.61 4.40
C TYR A 178 -4.45 -0.62 4.05
N ARG A 179 -3.59 -0.40 5.05
CA ARG A 179 -2.15 -0.29 4.83
C ARG A 179 -1.38 -1.19 5.77
N VAL A 180 -0.55 -2.05 5.21
CA VAL A 180 0.40 -2.90 5.92
C VAL A 180 1.80 -2.38 5.72
N TYR A 181 2.45 -2.01 6.81
CA TYR A 181 3.85 -1.59 6.83
C TYR A 181 4.64 -2.54 7.73
N GLY A 182 5.50 -3.35 7.13
CA GLY A 182 6.32 -4.32 7.85
C GLY A 182 7.79 -4.04 7.67
N CYS A 183 8.58 -4.14 8.74
CA CYS A 183 10.05 -4.06 8.66
C CYS A 183 10.68 -5.35 9.19
N GLY A 184 11.68 -5.85 8.47
CA GLY A 184 12.51 -6.97 8.90
C GLY A 184 13.52 -6.58 9.99
N ASP A 185 14.39 -7.55 10.33
CA ASP A 185 15.44 -7.38 11.35
C ASP A 185 16.27 -6.12 11.11
N GLN A 186 16.56 -5.38 12.19
CA GLN A 186 17.35 -4.16 12.14
C GLN A 186 16.74 -3.07 11.23
N ARG A 187 15.48 -3.23 10.79
CA ARG A 187 14.73 -2.32 9.92
C ARG A 187 15.45 -2.02 8.60
N GLN A 188 16.27 -2.95 8.10
CA GLN A 188 17.04 -2.75 6.87
C GLN A 188 16.19 -2.85 5.61
N SER A 189 15.10 -3.60 5.68
CA SER A 189 14.11 -3.74 4.62
C SER A 189 12.73 -3.55 5.23
N CYS A 190 11.97 -2.62 4.67
CA CYS A 190 10.58 -2.43 5.01
C CYS A 190 9.74 -2.54 3.76
N ASN A 191 8.63 -3.27 3.86
CA ASN A 191 7.66 -3.43 2.80
C ASN A 191 6.43 -2.62 3.16
N ASN A 192 5.87 -1.95 2.16
CA ASN A 192 4.59 -1.26 2.26
C ASN A 192 3.63 -1.90 1.27
N ILE A 193 2.46 -2.30 1.76
CA ILE A 193 1.32 -2.74 0.97
C ILE A 193 0.18 -1.81 1.33
N SER A 194 -0.46 -1.22 0.33
CA SER A 194 -1.67 -0.44 0.55
C SER A 194 -2.76 -0.85 -0.42
N ASP A 195 -3.92 -1.15 0.12
CA ASP A 195 -5.15 -1.35 -0.62
C ASP A 195 -6.02 -0.11 -0.47
N TYR A 196 -6.56 0.36 -1.58
CA TYR A 196 -7.30 1.62 -1.64
C TYR A 196 -8.37 1.60 -2.72
N MET A 197 -9.37 2.47 -2.59
CA MET A 197 -10.41 2.65 -3.59
C MET A 197 -10.00 3.78 -4.54
N GLY A 198 -9.88 3.49 -5.84
CA GLY A 198 -9.63 4.54 -6.83
C GLY A 198 -10.91 5.31 -7.18
N ASP A 199 -10.76 6.41 -7.90
CA ASP A 199 -11.87 7.31 -8.26
C ASP A 199 -12.92 6.66 -9.17
N ASP A 200 -12.55 5.57 -9.84
CA ASP A 200 -13.46 4.76 -10.65
C ASP A 200 -14.24 3.71 -9.83
N GLY A 201 -14.10 3.70 -8.50
CA GLY A 201 -14.80 2.83 -7.59
C GLY A 201 -14.30 1.38 -7.59
N ARG A 202 -13.09 1.15 -8.13
CA ARG A 202 -12.41 -0.15 -8.09
C ARG A 202 -11.36 -0.18 -6.97
N ALA A 203 -11.21 -1.34 -6.35
CA ALA A 203 -10.17 -1.57 -5.34
C ALA A 203 -8.85 -1.93 -6.00
N TYR A 204 -7.79 -1.23 -5.65
CA TYR A 204 -6.43 -1.41 -6.14
C TYR A 204 -5.51 -1.79 -4.98
N ARG A 205 -4.34 -2.34 -5.32
CA ARG A 205 -3.25 -2.56 -4.39
C ARG A 205 -1.97 -1.91 -4.91
N VAL A 206 -1.20 -1.31 -4.02
CA VAL A 206 0.15 -0.81 -4.27
C VAL A 206 1.13 -1.57 -3.40
N THR A 207 2.24 -2.06 -3.97
CA THR A 207 3.37 -2.59 -3.22
C THR A 207 4.68 -1.96 -3.68
N ASP A 208 5.68 -1.99 -2.79
CA ASP A 208 7.06 -1.59 -3.12
C ASP A 208 7.15 -0.17 -3.68
N ALA A 209 6.29 0.72 -3.19
CA ALA A 209 6.26 2.10 -3.63
C ALA A 209 7.43 2.91 -3.06
N GLU A 210 8.15 3.56 -3.95
CA GLU A 210 9.18 4.54 -3.63
C GLU A 210 8.76 5.88 -4.25
N VAL A 211 8.74 6.94 -3.45
CA VAL A 211 8.42 8.30 -3.90
C VAL A 211 9.54 9.23 -3.48
N SER A 212 9.91 10.15 -4.36
CA SER A 212 10.75 11.29 -4.01
C SER A 212 10.25 12.57 -4.66
N GLU A 213 10.23 13.64 -3.86
CA GLU A 213 9.90 15.01 -4.29
C GLU A 213 11.18 15.84 -4.36
N ASP A 214 11.34 16.66 -5.40
CA ASP A 214 12.51 17.52 -5.57
C ASP A 214 12.40 18.89 -4.86
N GLY A 215 11.31 19.12 -4.15
CA GLY A 215 10.99 20.39 -3.46
C GLY A 215 10.40 21.47 -4.36
N ASN A 216 10.13 21.19 -5.64
CA ASN A 216 9.40 22.08 -6.55
C ASN A 216 8.03 21.49 -6.94
N SER A 217 7.44 20.65 -6.09
CA SER A 217 6.20 19.93 -6.39
C SER A 217 6.30 19.02 -7.63
N THR A 218 7.53 18.62 -8.00
CA THR A 218 7.75 17.57 -8.98
C THR A 218 8.12 16.28 -8.27
N ASN A 219 7.47 15.21 -8.70
CA ASN A 219 7.55 13.90 -8.07
C ASN A 219 8.19 12.92 -9.04
N THR A 220 8.96 12.00 -8.47
CA THR A 220 9.27 10.72 -9.11
C THR A 220 8.76 9.61 -8.21
N ALA A 221 8.21 8.57 -8.84
CA ALA A 221 7.66 7.45 -8.13
C ALA A 221 7.90 6.16 -8.91
N SER A 222 8.05 5.07 -8.18
CA SER A 222 8.04 3.71 -8.71
C SER A 222 7.32 2.79 -7.76
N GLY A 223 6.80 1.68 -8.27
CA GLY A 223 6.17 0.66 -7.45
C GLY A 223 5.43 -0.34 -8.30
N ARG A 224 4.79 -1.30 -7.65
CA ARG A 224 3.93 -2.29 -8.30
C ARG A 224 2.48 -1.98 -7.98
N ILE A 225 1.68 -1.79 -9.02
CA ILE A 225 0.26 -1.45 -8.88
C ILE A 225 -0.59 -2.57 -9.46
N TYR A 226 -1.57 -3.03 -8.68
CA TYR A 226 -2.45 -4.14 -9.02
C TYR A 226 -3.82 -3.62 -9.42
N ASP A 227 -4.24 -3.95 -10.64
CA ASP A 227 -5.61 -3.79 -11.12
C ASP A 227 -6.44 -5.00 -10.67
N PRO A 228 -7.70 -4.82 -10.23
CA PRO A 228 -8.51 -5.94 -9.75
C PRO A 228 -8.89 -6.96 -10.83
N ASN A 229 -8.90 -6.56 -12.11
CA ASN A 229 -9.32 -7.38 -13.24
C ASN A 229 -8.14 -7.94 -14.05
N TYR A 230 -7.04 -7.20 -14.14
CA TYR A 230 -5.97 -7.50 -15.10
C TYR A 230 -4.66 -7.97 -14.48
N GLY A 231 -4.51 -7.90 -13.16
CA GLY A 231 -3.26 -8.21 -12.48
C GLY A 231 -2.39 -6.98 -12.25
N TYR A 232 -1.09 -7.17 -12.02
CA TYR A 232 -0.19 -6.06 -11.71
C TYR A 232 0.64 -5.56 -12.89
N VAL A 233 1.03 -4.29 -12.80
CA VAL A 233 2.07 -3.65 -13.61
C VAL A 233 3.12 -3.03 -12.68
N ASP A 234 4.39 -3.09 -13.08
CA ASP A 234 5.45 -2.32 -12.42
C ASP A 234 5.52 -0.94 -13.08
N VAL A 235 5.47 0.13 -12.29
CA VAL A 235 5.40 1.51 -12.75
C VAL A 235 6.67 2.24 -12.33
N THR A 236 7.18 3.08 -13.22
CA THR A 236 8.36 3.94 -12.98
C THR A 236 8.17 5.28 -13.68
N THR A 237 8.59 6.38 -13.03
CA THR A 237 8.66 7.69 -13.67
C THR A 237 9.82 7.77 -14.68
N GLU A 238 9.53 8.19 -15.91
CA GLU A 238 10.56 8.52 -16.91
C GLU A 238 10.88 10.02 -16.94
N ILE A 239 9.84 10.85 -16.77
CA ILE A 239 9.95 12.31 -16.65
C ILE A 239 9.19 12.69 -15.39
N PRO A 240 9.82 13.39 -14.42
CA PRO A 240 9.15 13.85 -13.20
C PRO A 240 7.79 14.48 -13.51
N PHE A 241 6.79 14.18 -12.67
CA PHE A 241 5.42 14.61 -12.88
C PHE A 241 4.97 15.59 -11.79
N THR A 242 3.96 16.40 -12.10
CA THR A 242 3.38 17.38 -11.18
C THR A 242 1.96 16.99 -10.82
N LEU A 243 1.56 17.22 -9.57
CA LEU A 243 0.18 17.07 -9.09
C LEU A 243 -0.42 18.45 -8.82
N ASP A 244 -0.41 19.32 -9.84
CA ASP A 244 -0.84 20.72 -9.75
C ASP A 244 -2.27 20.96 -10.26
N CYS A 245 -3.00 19.87 -10.55
CA CYS A 245 -4.36 19.92 -11.05
C CYS A 245 -5.40 19.86 -9.92
N PRO A 246 -6.58 20.51 -10.08
CA PRO A 246 -7.61 20.55 -9.03
C PRO A 246 -8.25 19.20 -8.65
N ASN A 247 -8.05 18.16 -9.46
CA ASN A 247 -8.64 16.83 -9.26
C ASN A 247 -7.55 15.77 -8.97
N ASP A 248 -6.40 16.19 -8.46
CA ASP A 248 -5.24 15.34 -8.16
C ASP A 248 -4.66 14.58 -9.36
N HIS A 249 -5.11 14.88 -10.58
CA HIS A 249 -4.54 14.35 -11.81
C HIS A 249 -3.15 14.93 -12.08
N PRO A 250 -2.26 14.19 -12.76
CA PRO A 250 -0.97 14.73 -13.14
C PRO A 250 -1.10 15.81 -14.23
N GLY A 251 -0.52 16.98 -14.00
CA GLY A 251 -0.55 18.09 -14.96
C GLY A 251 0.49 17.98 -16.06
N SER A 252 1.63 17.37 -15.75
CA SER A 252 2.76 17.16 -16.66
C SER A 252 3.60 15.96 -16.24
N GLY A 253 4.47 15.47 -17.13
CA GLY A 253 5.41 14.38 -16.85
C GLY A 253 5.16 13.13 -17.69
N ARG A 254 5.88 12.06 -17.38
CA ARG A 254 5.71 10.78 -18.08
C ARG A 254 6.00 9.58 -17.18
N LEU A 255 5.05 8.65 -17.15
CA LEU A 255 5.20 7.35 -16.51
C LEU A 255 5.43 6.27 -17.57
N ARG A 256 6.13 5.22 -17.17
CA ARG A 256 6.21 3.96 -17.88
C ARG A 256 5.66 2.86 -16.98
N PHE A 257 4.86 1.97 -17.55
CA PHE A 257 4.37 0.78 -16.88
C PHE A 257 4.74 -0.46 -17.70
N THR A 258 5.20 -1.51 -17.01
CA THR A 258 5.67 -2.76 -17.60
C THR A 258 4.88 -3.94 -17.06
N GLY A 259 4.49 -4.83 -17.96
CA GLY A 259 3.77 -6.05 -17.65
C GLY A 259 4.53 -7.30 -18.09
N ALA A 260 3.83 -8.43 -18.07
CA ALA A 260 4.34 -9.73 -18.46
C ALA A 260 4.75 -9.76 -19.93
N SER A 261 5.59 -10.73 -20.28
CA SER A 261 6.05 -10.95 -21.66
C SER A 261 6.71 -9.73 -22.31
N GLN A 262 7.34 -8.86 -21.51
CA GLN A 262 7.95 -7.59 -21.95
C GLN A 262 6.96 -6.61 -22.59
N SER A 263 5.66 -6.79 -22.34
CA SER A 263 4.66 -5.79 -22.71
C SER A 263 4.84 -4.54 -21.85
N SER A 264 4.63 -3.36 -22.44
CA SER A 264 4.76 -2.09 -21.72
C SER A 264 3.91 -1.00 -22.35
N GLY A 265 3.68 0.07 -21.59
CA GLY A 265 3.14 1.34 -22.08
C GLY A 265 3.79 2.54 -21.40
N THR A 266 3.60 3.71 -22.01
CA THR A 266 4.00 5.00 -21.46
C THR A 266 2.82 5.95 -21.46
N ILE A 267 2.67 6.72 -20.39
CA ILE A 267 1.61 7.70 -20.20
C ILE A 267 2.29 9.07 -20.12
N GLU A 268 2.10 9.90 -21.14
CA GLU A 268 2.57 11.28 -21.17
C GLU A 268 1.44 12.22 -20.78
N PHE A 269 1.63 12.99 -19.71
CA PHE A 269 0.64 13.92 -19.22
C PHE A 269 0.78 15.25 -19.95
N ILE A 270 -0.27 15.64 -20.68
CA ILE A 270 -0.27 16.83 -21.53
C ILE A 270 -0.88 18.02 -20.79
N SER A 271 -1.92 17.76 -20.01
CA SER A 271 -2.63 18.73 -19.17
C SER A 271 -3.46 18.03 -18.10
N CYS A 272 -4.12 18.82 -17.23
CA CYS A 272 -5.05 18.30 -16.23
C CYS A 272 -6.24 17.50 -16.78
N ASP A 273 -6.53 17.64 -18.07
CA ASP A 273 -7.68 17.00 -18.73
C ASP A 273 -7.26 15.95 -19.77
N GLU A 274 -5.97 15.85 -20.12
CA GLU A 274 -5.51 15.07 -21.28
C GLU A 274 -4.18 14.35 -21.05
N TYR A 275 -4.12 13.09 -21.48
CA TYR A 275 -2.89 12.30 -21.53
C TYR A 275 -2.78 11.51 -22.83
N VAL A 276 -1.55 11.17 -23.22
CA VAL A 276 -1.24 10.31 -24.36
C VAL A 276 -0.72 8.98 -23.85
N LEU A 277 -1.39 7.90 -24.21
CA LEU A 277 -0.97 6.54 -23.93
C LEU A 277 -0.33 5.93 -25.18
N THR A 278 0.92 5.48 -25.05
CA THR A 278 1.63 4.76 -26.11
C THR A 278 2.02 3.36 -25.62
N THR A 279 1.60 2.33 -26.34
CA THR A 279 1.90 0.92 -26.02
C THR A 279 3.13 0.41 -26.77
N SER A 280 3.74 -0.68 -26.29
CA SER A 280 4.93 -1.31 -26.87
C SER A 280 4.79 -1.77 -28.32
N ASN A 281 3.57 -1.93 -28.82
CA ASN A 281 3.27 -2.23 -30.22
C ASN A 281 3.28 -0.97 -31.13
N GLY A 282 3.50 0.22 -30.57
CA GLY A 282 3.56 1.50 -31.27
C GLY A 282 2.21 2.22 -31.43
N THR A 283 1.12 1.66 -30.91
CA THR A 283 -0.19 2.33 -30.91
C THR A 283 -0.16 3.49 -29.91
N SER A 284 -0.56 4.68 -30.34
CA SER A 284 -0.61 5.89 -29.53
C SER A 284 -1.99 6.52 -29.62
N ASN A 285 -2.64 6.74 -28.48
CA ASN A 285 -3.97 7.33 -28.40
C ASN A 285 -3.99 8.44 -27.35
N THR A 286 -4.73 9.49 -27.65
CA THR A 286 -5.01 10.58 -26.71
C THR A 286 -6.32 10.28 -25.98
N TYR A 287 -6.31 10.45 -24.67
CA TYR A 287 -7.47 10.25 -23.81
C TYR A 287 -7.70 11.49 -22.95
N THR A 288 -8.96 11.67 -22.59
CA THR A 288 -9.36 12.56 -21.50
C THR A 288 -9.63 11.74 -20.26
N TRP A 289 -9.41 12.32 -19.09
CA TRP A 289 -9.78 11.72 -17.81
C TRP A 289 -11.29 11.51 -17.69
#